data_AF-A0A534CIB7-F1
#
_entry.id   AF-A0A534CIB7-F1
#
_cell.length_a   1.000
_cell.length_b   1.000
_cell.length_c   1.000
_cell.angle_alpha   90.00
_cell.angle_beta   90.00
_cell.angle_gamma   90.00
#
_symmetry.space_group_name_H-M   'P 1'
#
loop_
_entity.id
_entity.type
_entity.pdbx_description
1 polymer ?
#
loop_
_entity_poly.entity_id
_entity_poly.type
_entity_poly.pdbx_seq_one_letter_code
_entity_poly.pdbx_strand_id
1 'polypeptide(L)'
;MARRRSFEVFTLSFLDTICCGFGAVILFYTILSAQAGAVRLKDHDVLSSEVDRLKEEVQQGDRNLAVLRDTLTRTRNEIASATRETNRIVTDLASRREQLSSYDAQTVARREHIEKLKADIRSLEEGNRRLEAGSLERAPLGQQVSGRTAVERRYINGLILRGRHILILLDVSASMLHEDLVAILRLRNQDDAHKRAAAKWRRAVAIVDWLMTQIPAASSYQVLTFNTQAQPLVPGGWLAGSDMAARARGMQALETLVPADGTSLYNAFAAARGLSPQPDQIVLITDGLPTQGKTRGLRRYVN
;
A
#
# COMPACT_ATOMS: atom_id res chain seq x y z
N MET A 1 -7.22 115.45 -89.11
CA MET A 1 -6.29 114.41 -88.64
C MET A 1 -6.94 113.65 -87.49
N ALA A 2 -7.35 112.39 -87.72
CA ALA A 2 -7.91 111.57 -86.66
C ALA A 2 -6.80 111.06 -85.73
N ARG A 3 -6.89 111.38 -84.44
CA ARG A 3 -5.95 110.98 -83.39
C ARG A 3 -6.03 109.46 -83.20
N ARG A 4 -4.97 108.71 -83.51
CA ARG A 4 -4.88 107.27 -83.22
C ARG A 4 -4.98 107.05 -81.70
N ARG A 5 -5.87 106.16 -81.27
CA ARG A 5 -5.96 105.70 -79.87
C ARG A 5 -4.66 104.99 -79.50
N SER A 6 -4.07 105.37 -78.37
CA SER A 6 -2.96 104.65 -77.76
C SER A 6 -3.40 103.23 -77.42
N PHE A 7 -2.69 102.24 -77.95
CA PHE A 7 -2.86 100.85 -77.55
C PHE A 7 -2.23 100.71 -76.16
N GLU A 8 -3.05 100.73 -75.11
CA GLU A 8 -2.61 100.31 -73.79
C GLU A 8 -2.67 98.78 -73.73
N VAL A 9 -1.51 98.17 -73.50
CA VAL A 9 -1.32 96.71 -73.52
C VAL A 9 -2.05 96.02 -72.35
N PHE A 10 -2.50 96.78 -71.34
CA PHE A 10 -3.27 96.29 -70.20
C PHE A 10 -4.64 96.98 -70.12
N THR A 11 -5.65 96.38 -70.75
CA THR A 11 -7.06 96.84 -70.65
C THR A 11 -7.76 96.24 -69.42
N LEU A 12 -8.77 96.93 -68.87
CA LEU A 12 -9.53 96.47 -67.70
C LEU A 12 -10.11 95.05 -67.89
N SER A 13 -10.55 94.71 -69.09
CA SER A 13 -11.07 93.38 -69.46
C SER A 13 -9.99 92.29 -69.46
N PHE A 14 -8.72 92.64 -69.70
CA PHE A 14 -7.60 91.71 -69.61
C PHE A 14 -7.29 91.34 -68.16
N LEU A 15 -7.32 92.33 -67.25
CA LEU A 15 -7.17 92.10 -65.81
C LEU A 15 -8.27 91.17 -65.28
N ASP A 16 -9.51 91.39 -65.71
CA ASP A 16 -10.67 90.60 -65.27
C ASP A 16 -10.58 89.13 -65.73
N THR A 17 -10.12 88.91 -66.97
CA THR A 17 -9.92 87.56 -67.52
C THR A 17 -8.78 86.81 -66.82
N ILE A 18 -7.67 87.50 -66.49
CA ILE A 18 -6.56 86.90 -65.73
C ILE A 18 -6.98 86.61 -64.29
N CYS A 19 -7.71 87.53 -63.65
CA CYS A 19 -8.16 87.35 -62.27
C CYS A 19 -9.14 86.16 -62.16
N CYS A 20 -10.05 86.01 -63.11
CA CYS A 20 -10.97 84.88 -63.20
C CYS A 20 -10.23 83.56 -63.49
N GLY A 21 -9.29 83.55 -64.45
CA GLY A 21 -8.48 82.37 -64.75
C GLY A 21 -7.60 81.93 -63.59
N PHE A 22 -6.95 82.88 -62.92
CA PHE A 22 -6.11 82.62 -61.74
C PHE A 22 -6.94 82.12 -60.56
N GLY A 23 -8.12 82.70 -60.33
CA GLY A 23 -9.08 82.23 -59.34
C GLY A 23 -9.49 80.77 -59.57
N ALA A 24 -9.82 80.41 -60.81
CA ALA A 24 -10.18 79.03 -61.18
C ALA A 24 -9.02 78.05 -60.94
N VAL A 25 -7.77 78.44 -61.25
CA VAL A 25 -6.58 77.62 -61.01
C VAL A 25 -6.31 77.43 -59.51
N ILE A 26 -6.45 78.49 -58.70
CA ILE A 26 -6.33 78.37 -57.23
C ILE A 26 -7.39 77.41 -56.70
N LEU A 27 -8.65 77.58 -57.11
CA LEU A 27 -9.76 76.76 -56.62
C LEU A 27 -9.55 75.29 -57.00
N PHE A 28 -9.13 75.02 -58.23
CA PHE A 28 -8.79 73.67 -58.69
C PHE A 28 -7.63 73.07 -57.88
N TYR A 29 -6.56 73.83 -57.65
CA TYR A 29 -5.44 73.40 -56.81
C TYR A 29 -5.88 73.09 -55.37
N THR A 30 -6.73 73.93 -54.76
CA THR A 30 -7.24 73.69 -53.40
C THR A 30 -8.10 72.44 -53.29
N ILE A 31 -8.95 72.16 -54.29
CA ILE A 31 -9.77 70.94 -54.31
C ILE A 31 -8.89 69.69 -54.49
N LEU A 32 -7.93 69.72 -55.42
CA LEU A 32 -7.00 68.62 -55.66
C LEU A 32 -6.13 68.31 -54.44
N SER A 33 -5.60 69.35 -53.78
CA SER A 33 -4.79 69.20 -52.57
C SER A 33 -5.61 68.68 -51.39
N ALA A 34 -6.84 69.13 -51.20
CA ALA A 34 -7.74 68.62 -50.18
C ALA A 34 -8.12 67.14 -50.42
N GLN A 35 -8.44 66.76 -51.65
CA GLN A 35 -8.74 65.37 -51.99
C GLN A 35 -7.51 64.46 -51.83
N ALA A 36 -6.34 64.91 -52.28
CA ALA A 36 -5.09 64.19 -52.09
C ALA A 36 -4.74 64.01 -50.60
N GLY A 37 -5.01 65.03 -49.77
CA GLY A 37 -4.89 64.94 -48.31
C GLY A 37 -5.86 63.92 -47.70
N ALA A 38 -7.13 63.95 -48.10
CA ALA A 38 -8.16 63.05 -47.59
C ALA A 38 -7.90 61.57 -47.94
N VAL A 39 -7.39 61.28 -49.15
CA VAL A 39 -6.99 59.92 -49.55
C VAL A 39 -5.79 59.45 -48.71
N ARG A 40 -4.76 60.28 -48.54
CA ARG A 40 -3.58 59.95 -47.71
C ARG A 40 -3.94 59.69 -46.25
N LEU A 41 -4.88 60.44 -45.68
CA LEU A 41 -5.37 60.25 -44.32
C LEU A 41 -6.08 58.90 -44.16
N LYS A 42 -6.93 58.52 -45.12
CA LYS A 42 -7.60 57.21 -45.12
C LYS A 42 -6.62 56.06 -45.24
N ASP A 43 -5.66 56.16 -46.17
CA ASP A 43 -4.65 55.11 -46.34
C ASP A 43 -3.79 54.98 -45.07
N HIS A 44 -3.39 56.11 -44.46
CA HIS A 44 -2.64 56.10 -43.20
C HIS A 44 -3.45 55.46 -42.05
N ASP A 45 -4.74 55.74 -41.95
CA ASP A 45 -5.62 55.17 -40.92
C ASP A 45 -5.73 53.64 -41.07
N VAL A 46 -5.95 53.15 -42.30
CA VAL A 46 -5.96 51.71 -42.61
C VAL A 46 -4.63 51.06 -42.27
N LEU A 47 -3.50 51.61 -42.73
CA LEU A 47 -2.17 51.09 -42.39
C LEU A 47 -1.92 51.09 -40.88
N SER A 48 -2.35 52.13 -40.16
CA SER A 48 -2.15 52.20 -38.70
C SER A 48 -2.95 51.12 -37.96
N SER A 49 -4.19 50.85 -38.39
CA SER A 49 -5.01 49.79 -37.83
C SER A 49 -4.42 48.39 -38.07
N GLU A 50 -3.80 48.19 -39.23
CA GLU A 50 -3.15 46.92 -39.57
C GLU A 50 -1.87 46.72 -38.77
N VAL A 51 -1.07 47.78 -38.59
CA VAL A 51 0.11 47.78 -37.71
C VAL A 51 -0.27 47.48 -36.27
N ASP A 52 -1.35 48.06 -35.75
CA ASP A 52 -1.78 47.82 -34.38
C ASP A 52 -2.33 46.39 -34.19
N ARG A 53 -3.06 45.84 -35.17
CA ARG A 53 -3.45 44.42 -35.17
C ARG A 53 -2.22 43.50 -35.15
N LEU A 54 -1.23 43.78 -35.99
CA LEU A 54 0.03 43.02 -36.04
C LEU A 54 0.79 43.10 -34.71
N LYS A 55 0.81 44.26 -34.04
CA LYS A 55 1.43 44.40 -32.71
C LYS A 55 0.70 43.57 -31.66
N GLU A 56 -0.63 43.54 -31.68
CA GLU A 56 -1.41 42.69 -30.77
C GLU A 56 -1.14 41.20 -31.00
N GLU A 57 -1.08 40.76 -32.27
CA GLU A 57 -0.73 39.38 -32.62
C GLU A 57 0.68 39.01 -32.14
N VAL A 58 1.67 39.90 -32.31
CA VAL A 58 3.04 39.69 -31.81
C VAL A 58 3.05 39.61 -30.29
N GLN A 59 2.38 40.53 -29.60
CA GLN A 59 2.33 40.55 -28.14
C GLN A 59 1.65 39.29 -27.58
N GLN A 60 0.59 38.81 -28.24
CA GLN A 60 -0.06 37.55 -27.88
C GLN A 60 0.85 36.35 -28.15
N GLY A 61 1.58 36.37 -29.26
CA GLY A 61 2.60 35.37 -29.61
C GLY A 61 3.69 35.26 -28.53
N ASP A 62 4.20 36.39 -28.06
CA ASP A 62 5.23 36.45 -27.01
C ASP A 62 4.73 35.89 -25.68
N ARG A 63 3.49 36.21 -25.29
CA ARG A 63 2.85 35.62 -24.09
C ARG A 63 2.71 34.11 -24.23
N ASN A 64 2.22 33.63 -25.37
CA ASN A 64 2.06 32.20 -25.63
C ASN A 64 3.42 31.47 -25.61
N LEU A 65 4.47 32.09 -26.17
CA LEU A 65 5.83 31.56 -26.15
C LEU A 65 6.38 31.45 -24.73
N ALA A 66 6.13 32.44 -23.88
CA ALA A 66 6.52 32.40 -22.47
C ALA A 66 5.83 31.24 -21.73
N VAL A 67 4.51 31.06 -21.92
CA VAL A 67 3.75 29.96 -21.33
C VAL A 67 4.25 28.59 -21.81
N LEU A 68 4.54 28.46 -23.11
CA LEU A 68 5.09 27.21 -23.67
C LEU A 68 6.47 26.89 -23.10
N ARG A 69 7.34 27.89 -22.93
CA ARG A 69 8.67 27.71 -22.32
C ARG A 69 8.59 27.28 -20.86
N ASP A 70 7.69 27.88 -20.10
CA ASP A 70 7.45 27.51 -18.69
C ASP A 70 6.92 26.07 -18.60
N THR A 71 5.91 25.74 -19.42
CA THR A 71 5.33 24.39 -19.50
C THR A 71 6.39 23.36 -19.87
N LEU A 72 7.24 23.65 -20.86
CA LEU A 72 8.33 22.77 -21.27
C LEU A 72 9.34 22.54 -20.13
N THR A 73 9.65 23.58 -19.36
CA THR A 73 10.56 23.52 -18.23
C THR A 73 9.97 22.68 -17.10
N ARG A 74 8.69 22.87 -16.78
CA ARG A 74 7.95 22.07 -15.80
C ARG A 74 7.91 20.60 -16.19
N THR A 75 7.53 20.28 -17.43
CA THR A 75 7.49 18.89 -17.92
C THR A 75 8.86 18.23 -17.89
N ARG A 76 9.94 18.96 -18.24
CA ARG A 76 11.31 18.43 -18.12
C ARG A 76 11.69 18.11 -16.68
N ASN A 77 11.32 18.97 -15.73
CA ASN A 77 11.57 18.74 -14.31
C ASN A 77 10.78 17.55 -13.78
N GLU A 78 9.52 17.39 -14.20
CA GLU A 78 8.68 16.23 -13.87
C GLU A 78 9.29 14.94 -14.40
N ILE A 79 9.71 14.90 -15.68
CA ILE A 79 10.38 13.74 -16.27
C ILE A 79 11.66 13.41 -15.49
N ALA A 80 12.50 14.40 -15.20
CA ALA A 80 13.72 14.19 -14.43
C ALA A 80 13.45 13.63 -13.03
N SER A 81 12.37 14.09 -12.37
CA SER A 81 11.96 13.58 -11.07
C SER A 81 11.44 12.14 -11.15
N ALA A 82 10.63 11.82 -12.15
CA ALA A 82 10.10 10.48 -12.38
C ALA A 82 11.24 9.50 -12.72
N THR A 83 12.21 9.90 -13.54
CA THR A 83 13.38 9.06 -13.83
C THR A 83 14.22 8.79 -12.58
N ARG A 84 14.41 9.79 -11.70
CA ARG A 84 15.10 9.56 -10.41
C ARG A 84 14.37 8.56 -9.53
N GLU A 85 13.04 8.66 -9.46
CA GLU A 85 12.23 7.72 -8.66
C GLU A 85 12.26 6.30 -9.25
N THR A 86 12.13 6.17 -10.57
CA THR A 86 12.27 4.87 -11.25
C THR A 86 13.63 4.24 -10.98
N ASN A 87 14.71 5.02 -11.07
CA ASN A 87 16.06 4.51 -10.77
C ASN A 87 16.16 4.05 -9.31
N ARG A 88 15.58 4.79 -8.36
CA ARG A 88 15.55 4.39 -6.95
C ARG A 88 14.81 3.07 -6.75
N ILE A 89 13.66 2.89 -7.39
CA ILE A 89 12.86 1.65 -7.34
C ILE A 89 13.65 0.48 -7.94
N VAL A 90 14.33 0.68 -9.07
CA VAL A 90 15.16 -0.35 -9.71
C VAL A 90 16.30 -0.77 -8.79
N THR A 91 16.97 0.17 -8.14
CA THR A 91 18.04 -0.14 -7.18
C THR A 91 17.50 -0.88 -5.95
N ASP A 92 16.34 -0.49 -5.40
CA ASP A 92 15.71 -1.19 -4.27
C ASP A 92 15.31 -2.62 -4.65
N LEU A 93 14.74 -2.82 -5.85
CA LEU A 93 14.41 -4.14 -6.38
C LEU A 93 15.65 -5.02 -6.54
N ALA A 94 16.75 -4.48 -7.04
CA ALA A 94 18.02 -5.22 -7.16
C ALA A 94 18.54 -5.64 -5.77
N SER A 95 18.54 -4.73 -4.79
CA SER A 95 18.94 -5.01 -3.41
C SER A 95 18.07 -6.09 -2.77
N ARG A 96 16.74 -6.01 -2.92
CA ARG A 96 15.81 -7.02 -2.39
C ARG A 96 16.00 -8.38 -3.05
N ARG A 97 16.29 -8.42 -4.35
CA ARG A 97 16.56 -9.66 -5.08
C ARG A 97 17.83 -10.34 -4.57
N GLU A 98 18.88 -9.57 -4.29
CA GLU A 98 20.11 -10.07 -3.68
C GLU A 98 19.84 -10.64 -2.27
N GLN A 99 19.09 -9.91 -1.45
CA GLN A 99 18.67 -10.39 -0.13
C GLN A 99 17.93 -11.72 -0.23
N LEU A 100 16.94 -11.84 -1.13
CA LEU A 100 16.20 -13.08 -1.35
C LEU A 100 17.12 -14.23 -1.78
N SER A 101 18.07 -13.99 -2.69
CA SER A 101 19.03 -15.03 -3.10
C SER A 101 19.91 -15.49 -1.94
N SER A 102 20.31 -14.57 -1.05
CA SER A 102 21.08 -14.92 0.15
C SER A 102 20.26 -15.75 1.15
N TYR A 103 18.96 -15.44 1.30
CA TYR A 103 18.03 -16.20 2.13
C TYR A 103 17.76 -17.60 1.56
N ASP A 104 17.63 -17.73 0.25
CA ASP A 104 17.47 -19.02 -0.41
C ASP A 104 18.72 -19.90 -0.23
N ALA A 105 19.91 -19.33 -0.40
CA ALA A 105 21.18 -20.03 -0.16
C ALA A 105 21.30 -20.49 1.31
N GLN A 106 20.97 -19.62 2.27
CA GLN A 106 20.94 -19.99 3.70
C GLN A 106 19.88 -21.07 3.99
N THR A 107 18.74 -21.04 3.31
CA THR A 107 17.68 -22.03 3.48
C THR A 107 18.11 -23.39 2.94
N VAL A 108 18.78 -23.44 1.78
CA VAL A 108 19.34 -24.69 1.22
C VAL A 108 20.42 -25.25 2.15
N ALA A 109 21.37 -24.43 2.60
CA ALA A 109 22.40 -24.85 3.55
C ALA A 109 21.79 -25.37 4.88
N ARG A 110 20.71 -24.74 5.35
CA ARG A 110 19.99 -25.21 6.54
C ARG A 110 19.25 -26.52 6.31
N ARG A 111 18.71 -26.77 5.11
CA ARG A 111 18.11 -28.06 4.74
C ARG A 111 19.15 -29.18 4.68
N GLU A 112 20.32 -28.93 4.09
CA GLU A 112 21.43 -29.89 4.07
C GLU A 112 21.91 -30.22 5.49
N HIS A 113 22.05 -29.21 6.36
CA HIS A 113 22.40 -29.41 7.76
C HIS A 113 21.34 -30.22 8.52
N ILE A 114 20.05 -29.99 8.24
CA ILE A 114 18.95 -30.77 8.83
C ILE A 114 19.01 -32.24 8.37
N GLU A 115 19.28 -32.51 7.10
CA GLU A 115 19.40 -33.88 6.61
C GLU A 115 20.62 -34.59 7.19
N LYS A 116 21.74 -33.88 7.40
CA LYS A 116 22.90 -34.41 8.13
C LYS A 116 22.56 -34.76 9.57
N LEU A 117 21.91 -33.85 10.31
CA LEU A 117 21.47 -34.12 11.69
C LEU A 117 20.50 -35.29 11.77
N LYS A 118 19.58 -35.45 10.80
CA LYS A 118 18.71 -36.63 10.72
C LYS A 118 19.51 -37.92 10.51
N ALA A 119 20.55 -37.89 9.69
CA ALA A 119 21.42 -39.05 9.48
C ALA A 119 22.19 -39.39 10.77
N ASP A 120 22.69 -38.39 11.48
CA ASP A 120 23.38 -38.56 12.76
C ASP A 120 22.44 -39.15 13.82
N ILE A 121 21.19 -38.67 13.90
CA ILE A 121 20.17 -39.22 14.81
C ILE A 121 19.88 -40.69 14.48
N ARG A 122 19.72 -41.05 13.20
CA ARG A 122 19.51 -42.47 12.81
C ARG A 122 20.69 -43.35 13.22
N SER A 123 21.91 -42.88 13.02
CA SER A 123 23.12 -43.59 13.45
C SER A 123 23.16 -43.78 14.97
N LEU A 124 22.80 -42.74 15.74
CA LEU A 124 22.71 -42.80 17.20
C LEU A 124 21.58 -43.74 17.67
N GLU A 125 20.42 -43.72 17.01
CA GLU A 125 19.31 -44.65 17.29
C GLU A 125 19.69 -46.10 17.01
N GLU A 126 20.41 -46.37 15.91
CA GLU A 126 20.96 -47.69 15.61
C GLU A 126 22.00 -48.12 16.64
N GLY A 127 22.87 -47.19 17.07
CA GLY A 127 23.82 -47.41 18.17
C GLY A 127 23.13 -47.76 19.49
N ASN A 128 22.12 -46.99 19.88
CA ASN A 128 21.29 -47.27 21.05
C ASN A 128 20.55 -48.59 20.92
N ARG A 129 19.98 -48.92 19.75
CA ARG A 129 19.30 -50.20 19.54
C ARG A 129 20.27 -51.38 19.66
N ARG A 130 21.53 -51.24 19.22
CA ARG A 130 22.58 -52.25 19.44
C ARG A 130 22.94 -52.38 20.93
N LEU A 131 22.99 -51.27 21.67
CA LEU A 131 23.23 -51.27 23.11
C LEU A 131 22.05 -51.87 23.88
N GLU A 132 20.81 -51.54 23.51
CA GLU A 132 19.58 -52.12 24.06
C GLU A 132 19.46 -53.62 23.74
N ALA A 133 19.83 -54.06 22.53
CA ALA A 133 19.93 -55.47 22.18
C ALA A 133 20.97 -56.22 23.03
N GLY A 134 22.05 -55.56 23.46
CA GLY A 134 22.98 -56.08 24.46
C GLY A 134 22.45 -56.02 25.91
N SER A 135 21.37 -55.27 26.16
CA SER A 135 20.77 -55.05 27.49
C SER A 135 19.52 -55.90 27.75
N LEU A 136 19.00 -56.60 26.73
CA LEU A 136 17.75 -57.37 26.78
C LEU A 136 17.84 -58.74 27.50
N GLU A 137 18.90 -59.00 28.28
CA GLU A 137 18.95 -60.15 29.20
C GLU A 137 18.27 -59.90 30.57
N ARG A 138 17.58 -58.77 30.81
CA ARG A 138 16.82 -58.58 32.06
C ARG A 138 15.53 -57.76 31.94
N ALA A 139 14.42 -58.50 32.07
CA ALA A 139 13.13 -58.14 32.68
C ALA A 139 12.12 -57.25 31.90
N PRO A 140 10.79 -57.40 32.16
CA PRO A 140 9.77 -57.40 31.11
C PRO A 140 8.69 -56.29 31.16
N LEU A 141 8.10 -56.11 29.97
CA LEU A 141 6.74 -55.71 29.55
C LEU A 141 5.90 -54.71 30.36
N GLY A 142 5.44 -53.67 29.65
CA GLY A 142 4.13 -53.06 29.86
C GLY A 142 3.82 -51.90 28.89
N GLN A 143 2.66 -51.98 28.24
CA GLN A 143 1.84 -50.88 27.69
C GLN A 143 1.88 -50.61 26.17
N GLN A 144 0.87 -51.14 25.49
CA GLN A 144 0.51 -50.90 24.09
C GLN A 144 -0.08 -49.49 23.89
N VAL A 145 0.37 -48.78 22.86
CA VAL A 145 -0.24 -47.51 22.40
C VAL A 145 -0.86 -47.73 21.01
N SER A 146 -2.14 -47.37 20.90
CA SER A 146 -3.00 -47.53 19.73
C SER A 146 -2.51 -46.74 18.50
N GLY A 147 -2.53 -47.42 17.35
CA GLY A 147 -2.22 -46.83 16.05
C GLY A 147 -3.37 -45.99 15.47
N ARG A 148 -3.06 -44.75 15.10
CA ARG A 148 -3.78 -44.00 14.05
C ARG A 148 -2.75 -43.31 13.14
N THR A 149 -2.95 -43.53 11.85
CA THR A 149 -2.14 -43.20 10.67
C THR A 149 -1.42 -41.86 10.76
N ALA A 150 -0.08 -41.91 10.79
CA ALA A 150 0.81 -40.77 10.84
C ALA A 150 1.01 -40.16 9.45
N VAL A 151 0.16 -39.20 9.08
CA VAL A 151 0.58 -38.14 8.16
C VAL A 151 1.65 -37.34 8.89
N GLU A 152 2.76 -37.04 8.22
CA GLU A 152 3.97 -36.42 8.75
C GLU A 152 3.68 -35.14 9.58
N ARG A 153 3.39 -35.36 10.86
CA ARG A 153 3.01 -34.35 11.84
C ARG A 153 4.29 -33.79 12.42
N ARG A 154 4.89 -32.86 11.69
CA ARG A 154 6.01 -32.06 12.19
C ARG A 154 5.48 -31.03 13.20
N TYR A 155 4.94 -31.51 14.32
CA TYR A 155 4.62 -30.64 15.45
C TYR A 155 5.93 -30.21 16.11
N ILE A 156 5.91 -29.00 16.64
CA ILE A 156 7.04 -28.24 17.14
C ILE A 156 7.81 -29.11 18.15
N ASN A 157 8.89 -29.76 17.70
CA ASN A 157 9.81 -30.45 18.60
C ASN A 157 10.40 -29.41 19.55
N GLY A 158 10.12 -29.53 20.85
CA GLY A 158 10.70 -28.70 21.91
C GLY A 158 9.73 -27.91 22.77
N LEU A 159 8.40 -27.94 22.52
CA LEU A 159 7.43 -27.24 23.37
C LEU A 159 7.00 -28.15 24.54
N ILE A 160 7.62 -27.98 25.70
CA ILE A 160 7.29 -28.73 26.92
C ILE A 160 6.29 -27.92 27.74
N LEU A 161 5.12 -28.49 27.97
CA LEU A 161 4.12 -27.95 28.89
C LEU A 161 4.55 -28.23 30.33
N ARG A 162 4.75 -27.17 31.13
CA ARG A 162 5.24 -27.22 32.52
C ARG A 162 4.40 -26.27 33.39
N GLY A 163 4.20 -26.65 34.65
CA GLY A 163 3.47 -25.85 35.62
C GLY A 163 2.13 -26.47 36.02
N ARG A 164 1.48 -25.87 37.02
CA ARG A 164 0.17 -26.30 37.53
C ARG A 164 -0.97 -25.58 36.81
N HIS A 165 -0.75 -24.35 36.35
CA HIS A 165 -1.75 -23.53 35.66
C HIS A 165 -1.24 -23.07 34.29
N ILE A 166 -1.73 -23.73 33.23
CA ILE A 166 -1.26 -23.52 31.86
C ILE A 166 -2.31 -22.74 31.07
N LEU A 167 -1.97 -21.52 30.66
CA LEU A 167 -2.85 -20.67 29.86
C LEU A 167 -2.45 -20.74 28.39
N ILE A 168 -3.41 -21.04 27.51
CA ILE A 168 -3.26 -20.97 26.06
C ILE A 168 -3.98 -19.71 25.58
N LEU A 169 -3.27 -18.82 24.90
CA LEU A 169 -3.81 -17.62 24.27
C LEU A 169 -3.85 -17.85 22.76
N LEU A 170 -5.04 -17.86 22.18
CA LEU A 170 -5.27 -17.99 20.74
C LEU A 170 -5.71 -16.65 20.14
N ASP A 171 -4.93 -16.13 19.22
CA ASP A 171 -5.32 -14.99 18.39
C ASP A 171 -6.43 -15.41 17.42
N VAL A 172 -7.55 -14.68 17.43
CA VAL A 172 -8.70 -14.85 16.55
C VAL A 172 -8.97 -13.59 15.73
N SER A 173 -7.93 -12.80 15.46
CA SER A 173 -7.98 -11.62 14.59
C SER A 173 -8.06 -11.98 13.10
N ALA A 174 -8.50 -11.04 12.27
CA ALA A 174 -8.59 -11.24 10.82
C ALA A 174 -7.24 -11.57 10.15
N SER A 175 -6.10 -11.17 10.74
CA SER A 175 -4.77 -11.53 10.19
C SER A 175 -4.52 -13.04 10.23
N MET A 176 -5.18 -13.76 11.14
CA MET A 176 -5.12 -15.23 11.21
C MET A 176 -5.76 -15.94 10.01
N LEU A 177 -6.44 -15.23 9.10
CA LEU A 177 -7.01 -15.79 7.88
C LEU A 177 -5.94 -16.07 6.82
N HIS A 178 -4.96 -15.18 6.62
CA HIS A 178 -3.97 -15.32 5.55
C HIS A 178 -2.70 -14.50 5.84
N GLU A 179 -1.61 -14.71 5.08
CA GLU A 179 -0.37 -13.93 5.21
C GLU A 179 -0.43 -12.63 4.37
N ASP A 180 -0.99 -12.71 3.16
CA ASP A 180 -1.24 -11.57 2.28
C ASP A 180 -2.48 -10.72 2.68
N LEU A 181 -2.32 -9.39 2.68
CA LEU A 181 -3.36 -8.43 3.06
C LEU A 181 -4.59 -8.46 2.14
N VAL A 182 -4.38 -8.58 0.83
CA VAL A 182 -5.49 -8.59 -0.15
C VAL A 182 -6.33 -9.85 0.06
N ALA A 183 -5.68 -10.99 0.28
CA ALA A 183 -6.35 -12.24 0.63
C ALA A 183 -7.09 -12.16 1.96
N ILE A 184 -6.53 -11.52 2.99
CA ILE A 184 -7.23 -11.26 4.26
C ILE A 184 -8.51 -10.45 4.00
N LEU A 185 -8.43 -9.35 3.25
CA LEU A 185 -9.59 -8.49 2.96
C LEU A 185 -10.69 -9.23 2.18
N ARG A 186 -10.31 -10.11 1.25
CA ARG A 186 -11.25 -10.97 0.51
C ARG A 186 -11.93 -11.98 1.44
N LEU A 187 -11.16 -12.76 2.20
CA LEU A 187 -11.69 -13.77 3.13
C LEU A 187 -12.56 -13.15 4.22
N ARG A 188 -12.19 -11.97 4.74
CA ARG A 188 -12.97 -11.26 5.75
C ARG A 188 -14.38 -10.91 5.28
N ASN A 189 -14.56 -10.66 3.99
CA ASN A 189 -15.85 -10.31 3.39
C ASN A 189 -16.63 -11.54 2.86
N GLN A 190 -16.11 -12.75 3.03
CA GLN A 190 -16.82 -14.00 2.73
C GLN A 190 -17.65 -14.46 3.93
N ASP A 191 -18.46 -15.50 3.72
CA ASP A 191 -19.18 -16.20 4.77
C ASP A 191 -18.24 -16.95 5.74
N ASP A 192 -18.77 -17.26 6.90
CA ASP A 192 -17.99 -17.80 8.01
C ASP A 192 -17.44 -19.20 7.76
N ALA A 193 -18.01 -19.96 6.82
CA ALA A 193 -17.45 -21.25 6.43
C ALA A 193 -16.11 -21.08 5.69
N HIS A 194 -16.01 -20.11 4.79
CA HIS A 194 -14.77 -19.82 4.07
C HIS A 194 -13.69 -19.26 4.99
N LYS A 195 -14.05 -18.38 5.94
CA LYS A 195 -13.12 -17.90 6.97
C LYS A 195 -12.55 -19.05 7.79
N ARG A 196 -13.41 -19.99 8.21
CA ARG A 196 -12.98 -21.19 8.97
C ARG A 196 -12.16 -22.17 8.14
N ALA A 197 -12.38 -22.22 6.83
CA ALA A 197 -11.62 -23.06 5.92
C ALA A 197 -10.20 -22.53 5.62
N ALA A 198 -9.89 -21.29 6.01
CA ALA A 198 -8.60 -20.66 5.73
C ALA A 198 -7.42 -21.48 6.30
N ALA A 199 -6.40 -21.73 5.47
CA ALA A 199 -5.32 -22.66 5.79
C ALA A 199 -4.52 -22.25 7.04
N LYS A 200 -4.28 -20.94 7.21
CA LYS A 200 -3.59 -20.37 8.37
C LYS A 200 -4.39 -20.57 9.65
N TRP A 201 -5.69 -20.28 9.60
CA TRP A 201 -6.60 -20.50 10.72
C TRP A 201 -6.72 -21.97 11.11
N ARG A 202 -6.91 -22.87 10.13
CA ARG A 202 -6.95 -24.32 10.38
C ARG A 202 -5.68 -24.84 11.05
N ARG A 203 -4.52 -24.27 10.69
CA ARG A 203 -3.24 -24.59 11.34
C ARG A 203 -3.22 -24.15 12.80
N ALA A 204 -3.68 -22.94 13.10
CA ALA A 204 -3.75 -22.43 14.48
C ALA A 204 -4.69 -23.28 15.35
N VAL A 205 -5.87 -23.63 14.84
CA VAL A 205 -6.82 -24.53 15.52
C VAL A 205 -6.18 -25.90 15.79
N ALA A 206 -5.51 -26.48 14.80
CA ALA A 206 -4.83 -27.77 14.98
C ALA A 206 -3.68 -27.72 16.00
N ILE A 207 -2.99 -26.59 16.13
CA ILE A 207 -1.96 -26.40 17.16
C ILE A 207 -2.61 -26.36 18.55
N VAL A 208 -3.70 -25.61 18.72
CA VAL A 208 -4.41 -25.54 20.01
C VAL A 208 -4.97 -26.90 20.41
N ASP A 209 -5.61 -27.60 19.47
CA ASP A 209 -6.08 -28.96 19.72
C ASP A 209 -4.92 -29.86 20.16
N TRP A 210 -3.81 -29.84 19.41
CA TRP A 210 -2.63 -30.60 19.79
C TRP A 210 -2.11 -30.23 21.18
N LEU A 211 -2.02 -28.94 21.53
CA LEU A 211 -1.60 -28.50 22.86
C LEU A 211 -2.54 -29.02 23.95
N MET A 212 -3.85 -28.97 23.73
CA MET A 212 -4.85 -29.54 24.63
C MET A 212 -4.66 -31.06 24.81
N THR A 213 -4.08 -31.77 23.83
CA THR A 213 -3.72 -33.19 23.97
C THR A 213 -2.52 -33.44 24.86
N GLN A 214 -1.61 -32.46 24.98
CA GLN A 214 -0.33 -32.60 25.67
C GLN A 214 -0.37 -32.10 27.12
N ILE A 215 -1.51 -31.60 27.58
CA ILE A 215 -1.66 -31.05 28.93
C ILE A 215 -1.50 -32.19 29.96
N PRO A 216 -0.58 -32.05 30.94
CA PRO A 216 -0.44 -33.06 31.98
C PRO A 216 -1.73 -33.23 32.78
N ALA A 217 -2.10 -34.47 33.09
CA ALA A 217 -3.33 -34.77 33.84
C ALA A 217 -3.39 -34.11 35.23
N ALA A 218 -2.22 -33.86 35.84
CA ALA A 218 -2.09 -33.20 37.14
C ALA A 218 -2.14 -31.65 37.07
N SER A 219 -2.15 -31.07 35.87
CA SER A 219 -2.20 -29.62 35.65
C SER A 219 -3.61 -29.17 35.35
N SER A 220 -3.90 -27.90 35.62
CA SER A 220 -5.07 -27.18 35.13
C SER A 220 -4.71 -26.32 33.93
N TYR A 221 -5.67 -26.10 33.05
CA TYR A 221 -5.51 -25.29 31.86
C TYR A 221 -6.69 -24.37 31.60
N GLN A 222 -6.45 -23.32 30.84
CA GLN A 222 -7.49 -22.46 30.28
C GLN A 222 -7.08 -22.05 28.88
N VAL A 223 -8.07 -21.99 27.98
CA VAL A 223 -7.87 -21.38 26.66
C VAL A 223 -8.62 -20.06 26.63
N LEU A 224 -7.91 -18.96 26.37
CA LEU A 224 -8.53 -17.68 26.05
C LEU A 224 -8.34 -17.41 24.57
N THR A 225 -9.41 -17.00 23.91
CA THR A 225 -9.34 -16.45 22.56
C THR A 225 -9.33 -14.94 22.64
N PHE A 226 -8.56 -14.29 21.76
CA PHE A 226 -8.48 -12.85 21.75
C PHE A 226 -8.39 -12.26 20.35
N ASN A 227 -9.04 -11.13 20.16
CA ASN A 227 -8.84 -10.22 19.05
C ASN A 227 -8.65 -8.81 19.63
N THR A 228 -9.61 -7.91 19.44
CA THR A 228 -9.71 -6.65 20.19
C THR A 228 -10.18 -6.85 21.63
N GLN A 229 -10.88 -7.95 21.93
CA GLN A 229 -11.28 -8.35 23.28
C GLN A 229 -10.74 -9.75 23.59
N ALA A 230 -10.72 -10.14 24.86
CA ALA A 230 -10.28 -11.47 25.28
C ALA A 230 -11.39 -12.17 26.06
N GLN A 231 -11.65 -13.44 25.72
CA GLN A 231 -12.73 -14.22 26.29
C GLN A 231 -12.32 -15.69 26.48
N PRO A 232 -12.84 -16.39 27.49
CA PRO A 232 -12.60 -17.81 27.66
C PRO A 232 -13.29 -18.63 26.56
N LEU A 233 -12.55 -19.58 25.99
CA LEU A 233 -13.08 -20.53 25.01
C LEU A 233 -14.17 -21.42 25.63
N VAL A 234 -13.91 -21.88 26.84
CA VAL A 234 -14.86 -22.64 27.66
C VAL A 234 -15.04 -21.88 28.97
N PRO A 235 -16.27 -21.53 29.36
CA PRO A 235 -16.54 -20.87 30.64
C PRO A 235 -16.33 -21.84 31.81
N GLY A 236 -16.00 -21.30 32.98
CA GLY A 236 -15.81 -22.10 34.21
C GLY A 236 -14.45 -21.92 34.89
N GLY A 237 -13.57 -21.08 34.36
CA GLY A 237 -12.23 -20.88 34.91
C GLY A 237 -11.33 -22.10 34.66
N TRP A 238 -10.32 -22.31 35.50
CA TRP A 238 -9.32 -23.36 35.33
C TRP A 238 -9.92 -24.77 35.19
N LEU A 239 -9.69 -25.40 34.04
CA LEU A 239 -10.17 -26.74 33.69
C LEU A 239 -9.09 -27.77 34.07
N ALA A 240 -9.48 -28.94 34.58
CA ALA A 240 -8.52 -30.01 34.87
C ALA A 240 -7.99 -30.63 33.56
N GLY A 241 -6.68 -30.90 33.48
CA GLY A 241 -6.06 -31.56 32.32
C GLY A 241 -6.62 -32.97 32.06
N SER A 242 -7.15 -33.63 33.09
CA SER A 242 -7.84 -34.91 32.98
C SER A 242 -9.31 -34.83 32.54
N ASP A 243 -9.90 -33.62 32.45
CA ASP A 243 -11.31 -33.45 32.08
C ASP A 243 -11.50 -33.56 30.55
N MET A 244 -11.80 -34.77 30.11
CA MET A 244 -12.08 -35.09 28.72
C MET A 244 -13.34 -34.42 28.17
N ALA A 245 -14.33 -34.13 29.02
CA ALA A 245 -15.57 -33.48 28.61
C ALA A 245 -15.37 -31.97 28.38
N ALA A 246 -14.59 -31.31 29.24
CA ALA A 246 -14.13 -29.94 29.01
C ALA A 246 -13.31 -29.83 27.71
N ARG A 247 -12.43 -30.80 27.46
CA ARG A 247 -11.63 -30.83 26.23
C ARG A 247 -12.48 -31.00 24.97
N ALA A 248 -13.48 -31.88 25.00
CA ALA A 248 -14.42 -32.04 23.88
C ALA A 248 -15.23 -30.77 23.61
N ARG A 249 -15.70 -30.08 24.67
CA ARG A 249 -16.37 -28.77 24.54
C ARG A 249 -15.45 -27.71 23.95
N GLY A 250 -14.18 -27.68 24.37
CA GLY A 250 -13.17 -26.79 23.82
C GLY A 250 -12.94 -27.03 22.33
N MET A 251 -12.85 -28.29 21.89
CA MET A 251 -12.75 -28.63 20.47
C MET A 251 -13.95 -28.10 19.67
N GLN A 252 -15.17 -28.36 20.13
CA GLN A 252 -16.39 -27.89 19.46
C GLN A 252 -16.44 -26.36 19.37
N ALA A 253 -15.98 -25.65 20.41
CA ALA A 253 -15.88 -24.20 20.39
C ALA A 253 -14.81 -23.70 19.40
N LEU A 254 -13.67 -24.39 19.25
CA LEU A 254 -12.64 -24.06 18.26
C LEU A 254 -13.13 -24.22 16.82
N GLU A 255 -13.95 -25.23 16.52
CA GLU A 255 -14.49 -25.49 15.19
C GLU A 255 -15.55 -24.46 14.75
N THR A 256 -16.16 -23.76 15.72
CA THR A 256 -17.19 -22.74 15.47
C THR A 256 -16.62 -21.32 15.49
N LEU A 257 -15.40 -21.12 15.98
CA LEU A 257 -14.74 -19.82 16.02
C LEU A 257 -14.39 -19.29 14.64
N VAL A 258 -14.66 -18.00 14.45
CA VAL A 258 -14.44 -17.27 13.20
C VAL A 258 -13.47 -16.12 13.47
N PRO A 259 -12.32 -16.07 12.77
CA PRO A 259 -11.39 -14.96 12.95
C PRO A 259 -11.98 -13.64 12.45
N ALA A 260 -11.88 -12.59 13.26
CA ALA A 260 -12.46 -11.27 13.00
C ALA A 260 -11.72 -10.14 13.72
N ASP A 261 -11.90 -8.92 13.21
CA ASP A 261 -11.33 -7.69 13.77
C ASP A 261 -9.78 -7.66 13.83
N GLY A 262 -9.22 -6.74 14.62
CA GLY A 262 -7.78 -6.59 14.85
C GLY A 262 -7.29 -7.30 16.10
N THR A 263 -6.02 -7.08 16.46
CA THR A 263 -5.30 -7.81 17.50
C THR A 263 -4.90 -6.90 18.65
N SER A 264 -5.30 -7.23 19.88
CA SER A 264 -4.88 -6.57 21.12
C SER A 264 -4.27 -7.56 22.11
N LEU A 265 -2.93 -7.68 22.08
CA LEU A 265 -2.19 -8.43 23.08
C LEU A 265 -2.36 -7.83 24.48
N TYR A 266 -2.58 -6.50 24.58
CA TYR A 266 -2.82 -5.85 25.86
C TYR A 266 -4.05 -6.44 26.56
N ASN A 267 -5.16 -6.59 25.83
CA ASN A 267 -6.41 -7.13 26.39
C ASN A 267 -6.28 -8.64 26.69
N ALA A 268 -5.53 -9.39 25.88
CA ALA A 268 -5.21 -10.79 26.15
C ALA A 268 -4.46 -10.96 27.48
N PHE A 269 -3.36 -10.22 27.69
CA PHE A 269 -2.59 -10.30 28.93
C PHE A 269 -3.30 -9.64 30.12
N ALA A 270 -4.17 -8.66 29.90
CA ALA A 270 -5.03 -8.13 30.95
C ALA A 270 -6.02 -9.19 31.46
N ALA A 271 -6.65 -9.94 30.56
CA ALA A 271 -7.49 -11.08 30.93
C ALA A 271 -6.69 -12.19 31.62
N ALA A 272 -5.48 -12.48 31.14
CA ALA A 272 -4.57 -13.45 31.78
C ALA A 272 -4.24 -13.08 33.24
N ARG A 273 -3.98 -11.80 33.52
CA ARG A 273 -3.75 -11.30 34.89
C ARG A 273 -4.99 -11.35 35.79
N GLY A 274 -6.18 -11.36 35.20
CA GLY A 274 -7.45 -11.49 35.92
C GLY A 274 -7.77 -12.91 36.37
N LEU A 275 -7.02 -13.93 35.90
CA LEU A 275 -7.19 -15.31 36.34
C LEU A 275 -6.68 -15.51 37.76
N SER A 276 -7.42 -16.28 38.55
CA SER A 276 -7.04 -16.69 39.90
C SER A 276 -7.16 -18.21 40.03
N PRO A 277 -6.08 -18.93 40.34
CA PRO A 277 -4.68 -18.46 40.44
C PRO A 277 -4.11 -17.96 39.11
N GLN A 278 -2.99 -17.24 39.16
CA GLN A 278 -2.30 -16.76 37.94
C GLN A 278 -1.66 -17.93 37.17
N PRO A 279 -1.54 -17.81 35.83
CA PRO A 279 -0.87 -18.82 35.01
C PRO A 279 0.62 -18.94 35.35
N ASP A 280 1.10 -20.17 35.48
CA ASP A 280 2.53 -20.50 35.60
C ASP A 280 3.22 -20.49 34.23
N GLN A 281 2.47 -20.85 33.18
CA GLN A 281 2.95 -20.88 31.80
C GLN A 281 1.88 -20.29 30.88
N ILE A 282 2.29 -19.40 29.98
CA ILE A 282 1.43 -18.84 28.93
C ILE A 282 1.99 -19.29 27.58
N VAL A 283 1.16 -19.98 26.79
CA VAL A 283 1.46 -20.34 25.40
C VAL A 283 0.66 -19.42 24.49
N LEU A 284 1.36 -18.54 23.76
CA LEU A 284 0.75 -17.56 22.86
C LEU A 284 0.84 -18.02 21.40
N ILE A 285 -0.29 -18.07 20.72
CA ILE A 285 -0.42 -18.37 19.29
C ILE A 285 -0.97 -17.13 18.61
N THR A 286 -0.11 -16.43 17.87
CA THR A 286 -0.43 -15.20 17.12
C THR A 286 0.43 -15.14 15.86
N ASP A 287 0.04 -14.33 14.88
CA ASP A 287 0.73 -14.19 13.61
C ASP A 287 1.52 -12.88 13.45
N GLY A 288 1.49 -11.97 14.43
CA GLY A 288 2.10 -10.66 14.24
C GLY A 288 2.12 -9.74 15.46
N LEU A 289 2.69 -8.56 15.25
CA LEU A 289 2.77 -7.47 16.23
C LEU A 289 1.37 -6.87 16.49
N PRO A 290 1.09 -6.40 17.71
CA PRO A 290 -0.24 -5.92 18.10
C PRO A 290 -0.68 -4.72 17.24
N THR A 291 -1.87 -4.81 16.66
CA THR A 291 -2.47 -3.72 15.87
C THR A 291 -3.33 -2.78 16.71
N GLN A 292 -3.65 -3.16 17.96
CA GLN A 292 -4.42 -2.36 18.92
C GLN A 292 -3.87 -2.49 20.35
N GLY A 293 -3.98 -1.41 21.12
CA GLY A 293 -3.63 -1.37 22.55
C GLY A 293 -4.85 -1.64 23.45
N LYS A 294 -4.94 -0.95 24.59
CA LYS A 294 -6.11 -1.01 25.51
C LYS A 294 -7.41 -0.59 24.82
N THR A 295 -7.32 0.36 23.90
CA THR A 295 -8.41 0.84 23.04
C THR A 295 -7.92 0.90 21.60
N ARG A 296 -8.86 0.95 20.65
CA ARG A 296 -8.53 1.20 19.24
C ARG A 296 -7.80 2.54 19.12
N GLY A 297 -6.63 2.55 18.49
CA GLY A 297 -5.91 3.79 18.21
C GLY A 297 -6.73 4.70 17.28
N LEU A 298 -6.72 6.01 17.53
CA LEU A 298 -7.47 7.02 16.76
C LEU A 298 -7.12 7.10 15.27
N ARG A 299 -6.01 6.47 14.82
CA ARG A 299 -5.61 6.46 13.42
C ARG A 299 -6.11 5.21 12.70
N ARG A 300 -7.13 5.41 11.87
CA ARG A 300 -7.60 4.47 10.85
C ARG A 300 -6.59 4.50 9.70
N TYR A 301 -5.54 3.69 9.77
CA TYR A 301 -4.69 3.49 8.59
C TYR A 301 -5.51 2.70 7.57
N VAL A 302 -5.99 3.42 6.56
CA VAL A 302 -6.45 2.85 5.29
C VAL A 302 -5.20 2.79 4.43
N ASN A 303 -4.58 1.61 4.36
CA ASN A 303 -3.69 1.23 3.28
C ASN A 303 -4.24 -0.06 2.69
#